data_AF-A0A549SMF3-F1
#
_entry.id   AF-A0A549SMF3-F1
#
_cell.length_a   1.000
_cell.length_b   1.000
_cell.length_c   1.000
_cell.angle_alpha   90.00
_cell.angle_beta   90.00
_cell.angle_gamma   90.00
#
_symmetry.space_group_name_H-M   'P 1'
#
loop_
_entity.id
_entity.type
_entity.pdbx_description
1 polymer ?
#
loop_
_entity_poly.entity_id
_entity_poly.type
_entity_poly.pdbx_seq_one_letter_code
_entity_poly.pdbx_strand_id
1 'polypeptide(L)'
;MPLTKRQISQLEKIVETVQAILAAEKKQDSGQSKQRKGLRASAGGASGRRSGKELAAFRKALRAERKSGVPVAEIAKRHKVSKSYVYQL
;
A
#
# COMPACT_ATOMS: atom_id res chain seq x y z
N MET A 1 -2.36 40.65 -29.48
CA MET A 1 -1.61 40.85 -28.21
C MET A 1 -0.53 39.79 -28.13
N PRO A 2 0.74 40.11 -28.45
CA PRO A 2 1.84 39.17 -28.26
C PRO A 2 2.05 38.90 -26.76
N LEU A 3 2.28 37.65 -26.40
CA LEU A 3 2.57 37.27 -25.02
C LEU A 3 3.89 37.91 -24.57
N THR A 4 3.92 38.40 -23.33
CA THR A 4 5.14 38.94 -22.74
C THR A 4 6.14 37.82 -22.45
N LYS A 5 7.45 38.12 -22.48
CA LYS A 5 8.52 37.14 -22.16
C LYS A 5 8.31 36.44 -20.81
N ARG A 6 7.73 37.15 -19.85
CA ARG A 6 7.41 36.63 -18.50
C ARG A 6 6.25 35.63 -18.52
N GLN A 7 5.25 35.86 -19.37
CA GLN A 7 4.14 34.91 -19.55
C GLN A 7 4.61 33.65 -20.27
N ILE A 8 5.53 33.79 -21.23
CA ILE A 8 6.13 32.64 -21.93
C ILE A 8 6.90 31.77 -20.93
N SER A 9 7.76 32.35 -20.09
CA SER A 9 8.51 31.57 -19.10
C SER A 9 7.64 30.95 -18.00
N GLN A 10 6.51 31.56 -17.67
CA GLN A 10 5.51 30.95 -16.80
C GLN A 10 4.84 29.74 -17.46
N LEU A 11 4.49 29.85 -18.74
CA LEU A 11 3.92 28.75 -19.51
C LEU A 11 4.91 27.59 -19.65
N GLU A 12 6.18 27.87 -19.93
CA GLU A 12 7.25 26.85 -19.99
C GLU A 12 7.34 26.07 -18.68
N LYS A 13 7.36 26.76 -17.53
CA LYS A 13 7.35 26.09 -16.21
C LYS A 13 6.12 25.24 -15.98
N ILE A 14 4.93 25.71 -16.38
CA ILE A 14 3.70 24.94 -16.27
C ILE A 14 3.81 23.67 -17.13
N VAL A 15 4.27 23.78 -18.37
CA VAL A 15 4.46 22.64 -19.26
C VAL A 15 5.45 21.62 -18.68
N GLU A 16 6.58 22.08 -18.12
CA GLU A 16 7.56 21.21 -17.44
C GLU A 16 6.93 20.46 -16.25
N THR A 17 6.17 21.15 -15.40
CA THR A 17 5.51 20.51 -14.24
C THR A 17 4.47 19.47 -14.66
N VAL A 18 3.68 19.76 -15.69
CA VAL A 18 2.67 18.83 -16.21
C VAL A 18 3.35 17.60 -16.83
N GLN A 19 4.44 17.79 -17.58
CA GLN A 19 5.23 16.69 -18.13
C GLN A 19 5.84 15.82 -17.02
N ALA A 20 6.34 16.42 -15.94
CA ALA A 20 6.87 15.70 -14.79
C ALA A 20 5.79 14.85 -14.09
N ILE A 21 4.57 15.38 -13.93
CA ILE A 21 3.43 14.64 -13.36
C ILE A 21 3.05 13.47 -14.27
N LEU A 22 2.89 13.70 -15.57
CA LEU A 22 2.57 12.64 -16.53
C LEU A 22 3.65 11.56 -16.61
N ALA A 23 4.92 11.93 -16.48
CA ALA A 23 6.03 10.98 -16.43
C ALA A 23 6.04 10.18 -15.12
N ALA A 24 5.70 10.81 -14.00
CA ALA A 24 5.54 10.12 -12.71
C ALA A 24 4.35 9.15 -12.74
N GLU A 25 3.24 9.53 -13.38
CA GLU A 25 2.10 8.63 -13.61
C GLU A 25 2.44 7.46 -14.53
N LYS A 26 3.14 7.69 -15.66
CA LYS A 26 3.59 6.59 -16.54
C LYS A 26 4.51 5.60 -15.83
N LYS A 27 5.40 6.08 -14.95
CA LYS A 27 6.25 5.23 -14.10
C LYS A 27 5.43 4.51 -13.02
N GLN A 28 4.33 5.11 -12.56
CA GLN A 28 3.38 4.44 -11.70
C GLN A 28 2.61 3.37 -12.47
N ASP A 29 2.13 3.57 -13.70
CA ASP A 29 1.34 2.56 -14.42
C ASP A 29 2.13 1.33 -14.89
N SER A 30 3.42 1.47 -15.21
CA SER A 30 4.30 0.33 -15.51
C SER A 30 4.71 -0.50 -14.28
N GLY A 31 4.39 -0.03 -13.06
CA GLY A 31 4.56 -0.76 -11.79
C GLY A 31 3.28 -0.95 -10.95
N GLN A 32 2.19 -0.26 -11.27
CA GLN A 32 0.96 -0.16 -10.46
C GLN A 32 -0.33 -0.51 -11.20
N SER A 33 -0.25 -0.97 -12.46
CA SER A 33 -1.37 -1.69 -13.08
C SER A 33 -1.71 -3.01 -12.37
N LYS A 34 -0.91 -3.43 -11.37
CA LYS A 34 -1.25 -4.47 -10.38
C LYS A 34 -1.73 -3.96 -9.01
N GLN A 35 -1.77 -2.66 -8.72
CA GLN A 35 -1.98 -2.19 -7.33
C GLN A 35 -3.12 -1.20 -7.07
N ARG A 36 -3.78 -0.60 -8.08
CA ARG A 36 -4.85 0.40 -7.82
C ARG A 36 -6.26 0.04 -8.27
N LYS A 37 -6.52 -1.23 -8.62
CA LYS A 37 -7.89 -1.77 -8.78
C LYS A 37 -8.45 -2.46 -7.52
N GLY A 38 -7.90 -2.16 -6.34
CA GLY A 38 -8.20 -2.89 -5.09
C GLY A 38 -8.96 -2.12 -4.01
N LEU A 39 -9.12 -0.79 -4.12
CA LEU A 39 -9.66 0.02 -3.01
C LEU A 39 -11.19 -0.06 -2.85
N ARG A 40 -11.90 -0.68 -3.79
CA ARG A 40 -13.33 -1.03 -3.65
C ARG A 40 -13.64 -2.53 -3.78
N ALA A 41 -12.61 -3.38 -3.89
CA ALA A 41 -12.76 -4.85 -3.97
C ALA A 41 -12.18 -5.60 -2.75
N SER A 42 -11.69 -4.88 -1.73
CA SER A 42 -11.03 -5.48 -0.56
C SER A 42 -11.97 -6.07 0.50
N ALA A 43 -13.29 -6.07 0.27
CA ALA A 43 -14.22 -6.86 1.06
C ALA A 43 -14.33 -8.33 0.61
N GLY A 44 -13.67 -8.73 -0.49
CA GLY A 44 -13.81 -10.10 -1.04
C GLY A 44 -12.61 -10.62 -1.81
N GLY A 45 -11.43 -10.02 -1.67
CA GLY A 45 -10.22 -10.47 -2.36
C GLY A 45 -9.69 -11.78 -1.78
N ALA A 46 -9.87 -12.87 -2.54
CA ALA A 46 -9.43 -14.23 -2.27
C ALA A 46 -8.26 -14.33 -1.28
N SER A 47 -8.58 -14.66 -0.03
CA SER A 47 -7.59 -15.21 0.90
C SER A 47 -7.12 -16.52 0.28
N GLY A 48 -5.95 -16.48 -0.36
CA GLY A 48 -5.24 -17.70 -0.72
C GLY A 48 -5.18 -18.55 0.53
N ARG A 49 -5.89 -19.69 0.52
CA ARG A 49 -5.94 -20.61 1.66
C ARG A 49 -4.49 -21.04 1.93
N ARG A 50 -3.85 -20.40 2.93
CA ARG A 50 -2.62 -20.92 3.52
C ARG A 50 -2.89 -22.37 3.91
N SER A 51 -1.93 -23.26 3.68
CA SER A 51 -2.11 -24.66 4.04
C SER A 51 -2.43 -24.74 5.55
N GLY A 52 -3.35 -25.61 5.96
CA GLY A 52 -3.85 -25.63 7.35
C GLY A 52 -2.75 -25.80 8.40
N LYS A 53 -1.65 -26.48 8.02
CA LYS A 53 -0.45 -26.66 8.87
C LYS A 53 0.30 -25.34 9.10
N GLU A 54 0.48 -24.53 8.05
CA GLU A 54 1.12 -23.22 8.15
C GLU A 54 0.29 -22.25 9.00
N LEU A 55 -1.05 -22.30 8.89
CA LEU A 55 -1.94 -21.48 9.73
C LEU A 55 -1.83 -21.84 11.20
N ALA A 56 -1.77 -23.13 11.54
CA ALA A 56 -1.63 -23.55 12.93
C ALA A 56 -0.28 -23.11 13.52
N ALA A 57 0.82 -23.26 12.78
CA ALA A 57 2.13 -22.79 13.19
C ALA A 57 2.17 -21.26 13.39
N PHE A 58 1.57 -20.52 12.45
CA PHE A 58 1.45 -19.07 12.53
C PHE A 58 0.67 -18.60 13.76
N ARG A 59 -0.46 -19.24 14.09
CA ARG A 59 -1.24 -18.92 15.30
C ARG A 59 -0.45 -19.21 16.58
N LYS A 60 0.33 -20.30 16.62
CA LYS A 60 1.21 -20.61 17.76
C LYS A 60 2.28 -19.54 17.96
N ALA A 61 2.90 -19.08 16.88
CA ALA A 61 3.89 -18.00 16.93
C ALA A 61 3.29 -16.70 17.49
N LEU A 62 2.11 -16.29 16.99
CA LEU A 62 1.41 -15.09 17.49
C LEU A 62 1.06 -15.17 18.98
N ARG A 63 0.62 -16.35 19.46
CA ARG A 63 0.37 -16.57 20.89
C ARG A 63 1.65 -16.52 21.72
N ALA A 64 2.76 -17.03 21.20
CA ALA A 64 4.05 -16.99 21.88
C ALA A 64 4.58 -15.55 22.03
N GLU A 65 4.51 -14.74 20.96
CA GLU A 65 4.89 -13.31 21.00
C GLU A 65 4.02 -12.49 21.96
N ARG A 66 2.73 -12.82 22.04
CA ARG A 66 1.83 -12.20 23.03
C ARG A 66 2.19 -12.59 24.46
N LYS A 67 2.52 -13.86 24.69
CA LYS A 67 2.96 -14.36 26.02
C LYS A 67 4.31 -13.80 26.44
N SER A 68 5.19 -13.48 25.50
CA SER A 68 6.46 -12.80 25.77
C SER A 68 6.32 -11.30 26.02
N GLY A 69 5.09 -10.76 26.04
CA GLY A 69 4.82 -9.36 26.40
C GLY A 69 4.96 -8.36 25.25
N VAL A 70 5.05 -8.80 23.98
CA VAL A 70 5.14 -7.88 22.84
C VAL A 70 3.79 -7.18 22.65
N PRO A 71 3.77 -5.84 22.47
CA PRO A 71 2.53 -5.11 22.22
C PRO A 71 1.80 -5.60 20.97
N VAL A 72 0.47 -5.75 21.06
CA VAL A 72 -0.39 -6.21 19.96
C VAL A 72 -0.23 -5.36 18.69
N ALA A 73 0.03 -4.07 18.84
CA ALA A 73 0.26 -3.16 17.72
C ALA A 73 1.53 -3.50 16.92
N GLU A 74 2.58 -4.00 17.59
CA GLU A 74 3.80 -4.41 16.92
C GLU A 74 3.65 -5.76 16.24
N ILE A 75 3.02 -6.72 16.91
CA ILE A 75 2.70 -8.04 16.37
C ILE A 75 1.89 -7.90 15.06
N ALA A 76 0.87 -7.03 15.08
CA ALA A 76 0.03 -6.74 13.92
C ALA A 76 0.84 -6.17 12.73
N LYS A 77 1.78 -5.25 13.01
CA LYS A 77 2.65 -4.65 11.98
C LYS A 77 3.63 -5.66 11.39
N ARG A 78 4.30 -6.46 12.23
CA ARG A 78 5.30 -7.46 11.81
C ARG A 78 4.68 -8.53 10.92
N HIS A 79 3.53 -9.06 11.34
CA HIS A 79 2.86 -10.17 10.67
C HIS A 79 1.80 -9.74 9.64
N LYS A 80 1.67 -8.42 9.40
CA LYS A 80 0.69 -7.81 8.48
C LYS A 80 -0.74 -8.35 8.68
N VAL A 81 -1.14 -8.49 9.94
CA VAL A 81 -2.47 -8.93 10.36
C VAL A 81 -3.19 -7.81 11.10
N SER A 82 -4.52 -7.81 11.05
CA SER A 82 -5.29 -6.81 11.77
C SER A 82 -5.12 -6.99 13.28
N LYS A 83 -5.22 -5.90 14.04
CA LYS A 83 -5.21 -5.96 15.52
C LYS A 83 -6.34 -6.85 16.04
N SER A 84 -7.52 -6.77 15.40
CA SER A 84 -8.67 -7.61 15.73
C SER A 84 -8.37 -9.11 15.61
N TYR A 85 -7.62 -9.51 14.58
CA TYR A 85 -7.21 -10.90 14.39
C TYR A 85 -6.32 -11.40 15.53
N VAL A 86 -5.39 -10.57 16.01
CA VAL A 86 -4.52 -10.91 17.14
C VAL A 86 -5.31 -11.06 18.45
N TYR A 87 -6.36 -10.26 18.66
CA TYR A 87 -7.23 -10.39 19.84
C TYR A 87 -8.12 -11.65 19.83
N GLN A 88 -8.48 -12.13 18.64
CA GLN A 88 -9.31 -13.32 18.48
C GLN A 88 -8.53 -14.64 18.70
N LEU A 89 -7.20 -14.57 18.82
CA LEU A 89 -6.31 -15.71 19.05
C LEU A 89 -6.06 -16.00 20.53
#